data_AF-A0A4Y4KJB2-F1
#
_entry.id   AF-A0A4Y4KJB2-F1
#
_cell.length_a   1.000
_cell.length_b   1.000
_cell.length_c   1.000
_cell.angle_alpha   90.00
_cell.angle_beta   90.00
_cell.angle_gamma   90.00
#
_symmetry.space_group_name_H-M   'P 1'
#
loop_
_entity.id
_entity.type
_entity.pdbx_description
1 polymer ?
#
loop_
_entity_poly.entity_id
_entity_poly.type
_entity_poly.pdbx_seq_one_letter_code
_entity_poly.pdbx_strand_id
1 'polypeptide(L)'
;MPVETIVDNRNLGEGGTRAFTVDDRPRPRWAHLEGHGGWVLPSGAELRTLCEDRTGAWSDINTTSSTERRTRRWQTLWLGHGTDPVAGSHAYVLMPGATRRAVTERAAERDWLRILANDSTCQAVSIDCLGLTAATFWQAGTAGPLTVSAPAAVLLRRRGRSATLCVSEPPRSGAPVEIVWNRPVRRVVESDPSVQILEAGRRLRLRGTLGTGCVSHRCELTFS
;
A
#
# COMPACT_ATOMS: atom_id res chain seq x y z
N MET A 1 16.94 -10.96 17.57
CA MET A 1 16.03 -9.88 18.06
C MET A 1 14.68 -10.08 17.41
N PRO A 2 13.55 -9.84 18.10
CA PRO A 2 12.25 -9.92 17.46
C PRO A 2 12.09 -8.82 16.40
N VAL A 3 11.37 -9.12 15.32
CA VAL A 3 11.04 -8.18 14.25
C VAL A 3 9.58 -7.76 14.39
N GLU A 4 9.30 -6.47 14.19
CA GLU A 4 7.97 -5.91 14.33
C GLU A 4 7.63 -5.01 13.14
N THR A 5 6.34 -4.95 12.79
CA THR A 5 5.79 -3.91 11.93
C THR A 5 4.87 -3.03 12.76
N ILE A 6 5.24 -1.76 12.92
CA ILE A 6 4.39 -0.77 13.57
C ILE A 6 3.26 -0.41 12.62
N VAL A 7 2.03 -0.76 13.00
CA VAL A 7 0.81 -0.43 12.25
C VAL A 7 0.48 1.05 12.44
N ASP A 8 0.58 1.55 13.68
CA ASP A 8 0.46 2.98 13.99
C ASP A 8 1.01 3.27 15.39
N ASN A 9 1.34 4.54 15.66
CA ASN A 9 1.76 5.03 16.95
C ASN A 9 1.25 6.47 17.16
N ARG A 10 0.15 6.62 17.88
CA ARG A 10 -0.61 7.89 17.98
C ARG A 10 -0.47 8.54 19.33
N ASN A 11 0.00 9.80 19.33
CA ASN A 11 -0.02 10.68 20.51
C ASN A 11 -1.47 11.11 20.78
N LEU A 12 -1.98 10.78 21.96
CA LEU A 12 -3.33 11.12 22.41
C LEU A 12 -3.39 12.43 23.22
N GLY A 13 -2.25 13.11 23.38
CA GLY A 13 -2.10 14.28 24.24
C GLY A 13 -1.83 13.91 25.69
N GLU A 14 -1.90 14.91 26.57
CA GLU A 14 -1.76 14.71 28.01
C GLU A 14 -3.03 14.07 28.60
N GLY A 15 -2.88 12.93 29.27
CA GLY A 15 -4.02 12.23 29.88
C GLY A 15 -5.10 11.75 28.90
N GLY A 16 -4.76 11.53 27.62
CA GLY A 16 -5.73 11.18 26.58
C GLY A 16 -6.66 10.02 26.95
N THR A 17 -7.97 10.18 26.72
CA THR A 17 -9.01 9.20 27.08
C THR A 17 -9.80 8.69 25.88
N ARG A 18 -9.30 8.90 24.66
CA ARG A 18 -9.97 8.51 23.42
C ARG A 18 -10.26 7.01 23.42
N ALA A 19 -11.49 6.64 23.11
CA ALA A 19 -11.87 5.24 23.06
C ALA A 19 -11.10 4.51 21.96
N PHE A 20 -10.47 3.39 22.34
CA PHE A 20 -9.84 2.46 21.41
C PHE A 20 -10.62 1.15 21.42
N THR A 21 -11.00 0.66 20.24
CA THR A 21 -11.74 -0.59 20.11
C THR A 21 -11.08 -1.49 19.09
N VAL A 22 -10.94 -2.76 19.43
CA VAL A 22 -10.39 -3.80 18.55
C VAL A 22 -11.49 -4.83 18.31
N ASP A 23 -11.46 -5.43 17.12
CA ASP A 23 -12.24 -6.62 16.83
C ASP A 23 -11.97 -7.74 17.85
N ASP A 24 -13.02 -8.40 18.34
CA ASP A 24 -12.97 -9.36 19.44
C ASP A 24 -12.47 -10.77 19.03
N ARG A 25 -12.23 -10.98 17.74
CA ARG A 25 -11.72 -12.23 17.20
C ARG A 25 -10.29 -12.50 17.67
N PRO A 26 -9.88 -13.78 17.79
CA PRO A 26 -8.49 -14.13 18.11
C PRO A 26 -7.46 -13.55 17.14
N ARG A 27 -7.86 -13.37 15.88
CA ARG A 27 -7.13 -12.60 14.87
C ARG A 27 -7.99 -11.40 14.47
N PRO A 28 -7.84 -10.25 15.14
CA PRO A 28 -8.61 -9.06 14.83
C PRO A 28 -8.59 -8.72 13.34
N ARG A 29 -9.74 -8.35 12.79
CA ARG A 29 -9.88 -7.86 11.40
C ARG A 29 -9.93 -6.34 11.30
N TRP A 30 -10.04 -5.64 12.42
CA TRP A 30 -10.03 -4.19 12.46
C TRP A 30 -9.72 -3.65 13.86
N ALA A 31 -9.33 -2.38 13.91
CA ALA A 31 -9.27 -1.58 15.12
C ALA A 31 -9.71 -0.14 14.81
N HIS A 32 -10.19 0.59 15.80
CA HIS A 32 -10.64 1.98 15.68
C HIS A 32 -10.19 2.80 16.90
N LEU A 33 -9.73 4.03 16.64
CA LEU A 33 -9.36 5.00 17.65
C LEU A 33 -10.18 6.28 17.44
N GLU A 34 -10.95 6.65 18.47
CA GLU A 34 -11.81 7.82 18.47
C GLU A 34 -11.02 9.11 18.14
N GLY A 35 -11.62 9.93 17.26
CA GLY A 35 -11.02 11.18 16.80
C GLY A 35 -9.84 11.03 15.83
N HIS A 36 -9.43 9.81 15.50
CA HIS A 36 -8.27 9.55 14.62
C HIS A 36 -8.66 8.78 13.35
N GLY A 37 -9.34 7.64 13.48
CA GLY A 37 -9.67 6.77 12.36
C GLY A 37 -9.55 5.30 12.74
N GLY A 38 -9.34 4.42 11.76
CA GLY A 38 -9.14 3.00 12.05
C GLY A 38 -8.28 2.26 11.05
N TRP A 39 -8.10 0.99 11.35
CA TRP A 39 -7.24 0.06 10.64
C TRP A 39 -8.05 -1.18 10.28
N VAL A 40 -7.91 -1.67 9.04
CA VAL A 40 -8.47 -2.95 8.60
C VAL A 40 -7.33 -3.93 8.35
N LEU A 41 -7.49 -5.16 8.81
CA LEU A 41 -6.56 -6.28 8.64
C LEU A 41 -7.26 -7.29 7.72
N PRO A 42 -7.07 -7.23 6.39
CA PRO A 42 -7.91 -7.95 5.42
C PRO A 42 -8.07 -9.45 5.72
N SER A 43 -6.95 -10.10 6.07
CA SER A 43 -6.89 -11.53 6.43
C SER A 43 -6.91 -11.79 7.94
N GLY A 44 -7.10 -10.75 8.76
CA GLY A 44 -6.89 -10.77 10.21
C GLY A 44 -5.42 -10.96 10.61
N ALA A 45 -5.02 -10.40 11.76
CA ALA A 45 -3.65 -10.53 12.26
C ALA A 45 -3.61 -10.56 13.79
N GLU A 46 -2.54 -11.09 14.39
CA GLU A 46 -2.28 -10.95 15.83
C GLU A 46 -1.83 -9.50 16.11
N LEU A 47 -2.81 -8.61 16.24
CA LEU A 47 -2.58 -7.20 16.50
C LEU A 47 -2.24 -6.99 17.97
N ARG A 48 -1.04 -6.49 18.25
CA ARG A 48 -0.62 -6.08 19.58
C ARG A 48 -0.86 -4.60 19.77
N THR A 49 -1.25 -4.22 20.98
CA THR A 49 -1.64 -2.85 21.30
C THR A 49 -1.13 -2.45 22.68
N LEU A 50 -0.64 -1.23 22.83
CA LEU A 50 -0.17 -0.66 24.10
C LEU A 50 -0.66 0.77 24.23
N CYS A 51 -1.28 1.07 25.36
CA CYS A 51 -1.62 2.43 25.76
C CYS A 51 -0.80 2.81 26.99
N GLU A 52 0.09 3.79 26.85
CA GLU A 52 1.04 4.16 27.92
C GLU A 52 1.34 5.66 27.92
N ASP A 53 1.68 6.17 29.11
CA ASP A 53 2.19 7.53 29.29
C ASP A 53 3.71 7.53 29.15
N ARG A 54 4.23 8.37 28.24
CA ARG A 54 5.66 8.50 27.96
C ARG A 54 6.11 9.92 28.30
N THR A 55 7.19 10.03 29.08
CA THR A 55 7.74 11.32 29.54
C THR A 55 9.12 11.55 28.93
N GLY A 56 9.27 12.67 28.24
CA GLY A 56 10.54 13.08 27.62
C GLY A 56 10.75 14.58 27.64
N ALA A 57 11.97 15.01 27.34
CA ALA A 57 12.35 16.39 27.09
C ALA A 57 12.94 16.54 25.68
N TRP A 58 12.94 17.76 25.15
CA TRP A 58 13.62 18.05 23.88
C TRP A 58 15.14 17.76 23.98
N SER A 59 15.72 17.98 25.16
CA SER A 59 17.12 17.63 25.45
C SER A 59 17.44 16.14 25.27
N ASP A 60 16.46 15.24 25.39
CA ASP A 60 16.66 13.79 25.22
C ASP A 60 17.03 13.43 23.77
N ILE A 61 16.71 14.30 22.79
CA ILE A 61 17.00 14.09 21.36
C ILE A 61 17.86 15.20 20.74
N ASN A 62 18.10 16.31 21.45
CA ASN A 62 18.89 17.43 20.98
C ASN A 62 19.58 18.15 22.15
N THR A 63 20.91 18.06 22.22
CA THR A 63 21.75 18.59 23.31
C THR A 63 21.66 20.12 23.49
N THR A 64 21.12 20.85 22.51
CA THR A 64 20.96 22.31 22.54
C THR A 64 19.56 22.78 22.93
N SER A 65 18.67 21.85 23.30
CA SER A 65 17.27 22.13 23.57
C SER A 65 16.92 22.11 25.06
N SER A 66 15.73 22.63 25.39
CA SER A 66 15.21 22.68 26.77
C SER A 66 15.15 21.30 27.44
N THR A 67 15.46 21.27 28.74
CA THR A 67 15.36 20.10 29.62
C THR A 67 13.98 19.90 30.23
N GLU A 68 13.02 20.77 29.90
CA GLU A 68 11.64 20.67 30.37
C GLU A 68 11.01 19.34 29.95
N ARG A 69 10.55 18.55 30.93
CA ARG A 69 9.92 17.25 30.70
C ARG A 69 8.41 17.40 30.56
N ARG A 70 7.84 16.72 29.58
CA ARG A 70 6.39 16.64 29.36
C ARG A 70 5.97 15.18 29.20
N THR A 71 4.79 14.86 29.70
CA THR A 71 4.18 13.53 29.58
C THR A 71 3.09 13.54 28.51
N ARG A 72 3.10 12.54 27.63
CA ARG A 72 2.07 12.34 26.60
C ARG A 72 1.65 10.89 26.59
N ARG A 73 0.35 10.65 26.41
CA ARG A 73 -0.20 9.31 26.25
C ARG A 73 -0.09 8.87 24.80
N TRP A 74 0.22 7.62 24.58
CA TRP A 74 0.35 7.03 23.24
C TRP A 74 -0.50 5.78 23.11
N GLN A 75 -1.12 5.60 21.93
CA GLN A 75 -1.71 4.34 21.50
C GLN A 75 -0.83 3.76 20.39
N THR A 76 -0.12 2.68 20.71
CA THR A 76 0.75 1.95 19.77
C THR A 76 0.06 0.69 19.31
N LEU A 77 0.18 0.37 18.02
CA LEU A 77 -0.35 -0.84 17.38
C LEU A 77 0.78 -1.47 16.55
N TRP A 78 1.00 -2.77 16.68
CA TRP A 78 2.02 -3.46 15.89
C TRP A 78 1.72 -4.93 15.66
N LEU A 79 2.43 -5.49 14.68
CA LEU A 79 2.44 -6.91 14.34
C LEU A 79 3.81 -7.48 14.69
N GLY A 80 3.84 -8.55 15.46
CA GLY A 80 5.07 -9.28 15.77
C GLY A 80 5.36 -10.36 14.73
N HIS A 81 6.59 -10.39 14.22
CA HIS A 81 7.07 -11.42 13.28
C HIS A 81 7.97 -12.47 13.95
N GLY A 82 8.21 -12.35 15.25
CA GLY A 82 9.10 -13.25 16.00
C GLY A 82 10.58 -12.96 15.78
N THR A 83 11.45 -13.83 16.30
CA THR A 83 12.90 -13.74 16.15
C THR A 83 13.33 -14.38 14.84
N ASP A 84 14.21 -13.69 14.10
CA ASP A 84 14.80 -14.14 12.84
C ASP A 84 13.76 -14.66 11.82
N PRO A 85 12.72 -13.87 11.47
CA PRO A 85 11.69 -14.30 10.56
C PRO A 85 12.26 -14.59 9.17
N VAL A 86 11.83 -15.68 8.55
CA VAL A 86 12.10 -15.98 7.15
C VAL A 86 10.87 -15.58 6.34
N ALA A 87 11.02 -14.59 5.46
CA ALA A 87 9.95 -14.09 4.57
C ALA A 87 8.65 -13.69 5.31
N GLY A 88 8.77 -13.03 6.46
CA GLY A 88 7.63 -12.45 7.18
C GLY A 88 6.87 -11.43 6.32
N SER A 89 5.54 -11.43 6.41
CA SER A 89 4.68 -10.55 5.63
C SER A 89 3.58 -9.93 6.49
N HIS A 90 3.01 -8.82 6.03
CA HIS A 90 1.87 -8.18 6.66
C HIS A 90 0.96 -7.56 5.60
N ALA A 91 -0.29 -7.29 5.99
CA ALA A 91 -1.24 -6.52 5.19
C ALA A 91 -2.21 -5.80 6.13
N TYR A 92 -2.28 -4.48 6.01
CA TYR A 92 -3.25 -3.65 6.70
C TYR A 92 -3.67 -2.47 5.82
N VAL A 93 -4.82 -1.88 6.11
CA VAL A 93 -5.36 -0.70 5.43
C VAL A 93 -5.62 0.38 6.46
N LEU A 94 -5.11 1.58 6.19
CA LEU A 94 -5.40 2.77 7.00
C LEU A 94 -6.70 3.42 6.53
N MET A 95 -7.56 3.79 7.47
CA MET A 95 -8.77 4.57 7.24
C MET A 95 -8.78 5.84 8.11
N PRO A 96 -7.96 6.85 7.77
CA PRO A 96 -7.90 8.10 8.52
C PRO A 96 -9.26 8.80 8.58
N GLY A 97 -9.63 9.33 9.74
CA GLY A 97 -10.88 10.06 9.97
C GLY A 97 -12.17 9.21 9.89
N ALA A 98 -12.06 7.92 9.57
CA ALA A 98 -13.22 7.06 9.45
C ALA A 98 -13.92 6.82 10.80
N THR A 99 -15.25 6.77 10.77
CA THR A 99 -16.04 6.37 11.93
C THR A 99 -15.84 4.88 12.21
N ARG A 100 -16.10 4.47 13.47
CA ARG A 100 -16.06 3.05 13.84
C ARG A 100 -16.96 2.20 12.93
N ARG A 101 -18.16 2.68 12.62
CA ARG A 101 -19.10 2.01 11.71
C ARG A 101 -18.49 1.79 10.32
N ALA A 102 -17.90 2.82 9.72
CA ALA A 102 -17.29 2.70 8.40
C ALA A 102 -16.12 1.71 8.38
N VAL A 103 -15.32 1.67 9.45
CA VAL A 103 -14.22 0.70 9.61
C VAL A 103 -14.77 -0.72 9.72
N THR A 104 -15.81 -0.94 10.52
CA THR A 104 -16.43 -2.26 10.67
C THR A 104 -17.06 -2.76 9.36
N GLU A 105 -17.73 -1.88 8.62
CA GLU A 105 -18.33 -2.20 7.31
C GLU A 105 -17.25 -2.56 6.29
N ARG A 106 -16.18 -1.75 6.22
CA ARG A 106 -15.04 -2.00 5.34
C ARG A 106 -14.31 -3.30 5.68
N ALA A 107 -14.20 -3.64 6.96
CA ALA A 107 -13.64 -4.91 7.38
C ALA A 107 -14.54 -6.08 6.98
N ALA A 108 -15.86 -5.95 7.07
CA ALA A 108 -16.82 -7.01 6.73
C ALA A 108 -16.89 -7.31 5.22
N GLU A 109 -16.67 -6.30 4.37
CA GLU A 109 -16.69 -6.44 2.91
C GLU A 109 -15.46 -7.24 2.41
N ARG A 110 -15.67 -8.33 1.67
CA ARG A 110 -14.60 -9.25 1.24
C ARG A 110 -13.98 -8.93 -0.12
N ASP A 111 -14.75 -8.32 -1.02
CA ASP A 111 -14.37 -8.22 -2.43
C ASP A 111 -13.91 -6.82 -2.87
N TRP A 112 -13.98 -5.82 -1.99
CA TRP A 112 -13.59 -4.45 -2.32
C TRP A 112 -12.09 -4.30 -2.59
N LEU A 113 -11.26 -5.12 -1.93
CA LEU A 113 -9.81 -5.17 -2.06
C LEU A 113 -9.38 -6.62 -2.25
N ARG A 114 -8.67 -6.89 -3.34
CA ARG A 114 -7.98 -8.16 -3.57
C ARG A 114 -6.49 -7.93 -3.53
N ILE A 115 -5.79 -8.69 -2.69
CA ILE A 115 -4.33 -8.78 -2.72
C ILE A 115 -3.97 -9.81 -3.79
N LEU A 116 -3.44 -9.34 -4.91
CA LEU A 116 -3.08 -10.17 -6.07
C LEU A 116 -1.73 -10.88 -5.87
N ALA A 117 -0.80 -10.23 -5.17
CA ALA A 117 0.50 -10.75 -4.78
C ALA A 117 0.97 -10.02 -3.51
N ASN A 118 1.68 -10.71 -2.63
CA ASN A 118 2.36 -10.11 -1.48
C ASN A 118 3.56 -10.97 -1.07
N ASP A 119 4.58 -10.95 -1.92
CA ASP A 119 5.80 -11.72 -1.75
C ASP A 119 7.04 -10.88 -2.15
N SER A 120 8.22 -11.51 -2.12
CA SER A 120 9.50 -10.86 -2.45
C SER A 120 9.70 -10.58 -3.94
N THR A 121 8.82 -11.08 -4.81
CA THR A 121 8.82 -10.82 -6.25
C THR A 121 7.89 -9.67 -6.58
N CYS A 122 6.69 -9.65 -6.01
CA CYS A 122 5.68 -8.63 -6.29
C CYS A 122 4.75 -8.38 -5.10
N GLN A 123 4.35 -7.12 -4.94
CA GLN A 123 3.23 -6.71 -4.10
C GLN A 123 2.20 -5.99 -4.98
N ALA A 124 0.98 -6.53 -5.05
CA ALA A 124 -0.04 -6.04 -5.95
C ALA A 124 -1.44 -6.14 -5.36
N VAL A 125 -2.28 -5.14 -5.67
CA VAL A 125 -3.67 -5.04 -5.22
C VAL A 125 -4.61 -4.66 -6.36
N SER A 126 -5.86 -5.09 -6.24
CA SER A 126 -6.97 -4.69 -7.12
C SER A 126 -8.12 -4.14 -6.29
N ILE A 127 -8.66 -3.00 -6.70
CA ILE A 127 -9.85 -2.37 -6.13
C ILE A 127 -10.86 -2.19 -7.27
N ASP A 128 -11.77 -3.17 -7.38
CA ASP A 128 -12.61 -3.33 -8.57
C ASP A 128 -13.62 -2.20 -8.73
N CYS A 129 -14.18 -1.71 -7.61
CA CYS A 129 -15.09 -0.56 -7.61
C CYS A 129 -14.44 0.75 -8.11
N LEU A 130 -13.10 0.82 -8.11
CA LEU A 130 -12.33 1.93 -8.68
C LEU A 130 -11.74 1.61 -10.06
N GLY A 131 -11.97 0.39 -10.56
CA GLY A 131 -11.33 -0.11 -11.78
C GLY A 131 -9.79 -0.13 -11.69
N LEU A 132 -9.24 -0.22 -10.48
CA LEU A 132 -7.83 0.04 -10.19
C LEU A 132 -7.06 -1.26 -9.94
N THR A 133 -5.88 -1.37 -10.54
CA THR A 133 -4.86 -2.36 -10.20
C THR A 133 -3.54 -1.64 -10.01
N ALA A 134 -2.87 -1.88 -8.88
CA ALA A 134 -1.55 -1.33 -8.60
C ALA A 134 -0.60 -2.48 -8.26
N ALA A 135 0.60 -2.46 -8.82
CA ALA A 135 1.59 -3.51 -8.63
C ALA A 135 2.99 -2.91 -8.55
N THR A 136 3.72 -3.26 -7.49
CA THR A 136 5.15 -3.03 -7.37
C THR A 136 5.84 -4.36 -7.59
N PHE A 137 6.63 -4.43 -8.66
CA PHE A 137 7.44 -5.59 -9.00
C PHE A 137 8.88 -5.34 -8.56
N TRP A 138 9.35 -6.15 -7.61
CA TRP A 138 10.74 -6.14 -7.14
C TRP A 138 11.68 -6.86 -8.10
N GLN A 139 11.12 -7.78 -8.89
CA GLN A 139 11.79 -8.57 -9.92
C GLN A 139 10.85 -8.72 -11.13
N ALA A 140 11.35 -9.25 -12.24
CA ALA A 140 10.50 -9.67 -13.35
C ALA A 140 9.44 -10.67 -12.86
N GLY A 141 8.19 -10.53 -13.29
CA GLY A 141 7.11 -11.34 -12.75
C GLY A 141 5.75 -10.98 -13.27
N THR A 142 4.73 -11.68 -12.76
CA THR A 142 3.32 -11.48 -13.11
C THR A 142 2.49 -11.37 -11.85
N ALA A 143 1.57 -10.40 -11.81
CA ALA A 143 0.59 -10.25 -10.75
C ALA A 143 -0.77 -9.86 -11.35
N GLY A 144 -1.77 -10.73 -11.18
CA GLY A 144 -3.06 -10.60 -11.84
C GLY A 144 -2.91 -10.48 -13.37
N PRO A 145 -3.41 -9.41 -14.00
CA PRO A 145 -3.34 -9.25 -15.45
C PRO A 145 -2.06 -8.57 -15.95
N LEU A 146 -1.12 -8.22 -15.06
CA LEU A 146 0.09 -7.46 -15.40
C LEU A 146 1.33 -8.36 -15.33
N THR A 147 2.18 -8.27 -16.34
CA THR A 147 3.51 -8.90 -16.37
C THR A 147 4.55 -7.84 -16.70
N VAL A 148 5.72 -7.90 -16.05
CA VAL A 148 6.86 -7.03 -16.35
C VAL A 148 8.15 -7.84 -16.55
N SER A 149 9.04 -7.35 -17.40
CA SER A 149 10.32 -8.01 -17.70
C SER A 149 11.45 -7.64 -16.73
N ALA A 150 11.24 -6.63 -15.87
CA ALA A 150 12.22 -6.08 -14.94
C ALA A 150 11.48 -5.34 -13.81
N PRO A 151 12.15 -4.95 -12.70
CA PRO A 151 11.49 -4.27 -11.59
C PRO A 151 10.81 -2.96 -12.04
N ALA A 152 9.56 -2.76 -11.62
CA ALA A 152 8.76 -1.62 -12.04
C ALA A 152 7.59 -1.39 -11.07
N ALA A 153 7.11 -0.15 -11.00
CA ALA A 153 5.83 0.16 -10.38
C ALA A 153 4.81 0.48 -11.47
N VAL A 154 3.67 -0.22 -11.45
CA VAL A 154 2.61 -0.11 -12.45
C VAL A 154 1.29 0.23 -11.78
N LEU A 155 0.62 1.27 -12.28
CA LEU A 155 -0.75 1.64 -11.91
C LEU A 155 -1.65 1.58 -13.14
N LEU A 156 -2.66 0.73 -13.09
CA LEU A 156 -3.70 0.63 -14.10
C LEU A 156 -5.02 1.16 -13.53
N ARG A 157 -5.67 2.07 -14.24
CA ARG A 157 -6.98 2.60 -13.88
C ARG A 157 -7.93 2.56 -15.06
N ARG A 158 -9.02 1.80 -14.91
CA ARG A 158 -10.10 1.69 -15.89
C ARG A 158 -11.23 2.64 -15.54
N ARG A 159 -11.82 3.28 -16.56
CA ARG A 159 -13.00 4.13 -16.43
C ARG A 159 -13.90 3.93 -17.65
N GLY A 160 -15.02 3.24 -17.46
CA GLY A 160 -15.94 2.92 -18.56
C GLY A 160 -15.20 2.19 -19.71
N ARG A 161 -15.18 2.80 -20.89
CA ARG A 161 -14.53 2.26 -22.10
C ARG A 161 -13.07 2.68 -22.28
N SER A 162 -12.44 3.30 -21.29
CA SER A 162 -11.02 3.67 -21.34
C SER A 162 -10.22 3.14 -20.17
N ALA A 163 -8.89 3.12 -20.34
CA ALA A 163 -7.95 2.87 -19.27
C ALA A 163 -6.72 3.77 -19.39
N THR A 164 -6.12 4.07 -18.25
CA THR A 164 -4.79 4.67 -18.17
C THR A 164 -3.87 3.67 -17.49
N LEU A 165 -2.74 3.38 -18.12
CA LEU A 165 -1.62 2.65 -17.53
C LEU A 165 -0.50 3.65 -17.27
N CYS A 166 -0.02 3.71 -16.03
CA CYS A 166 1.16 4.44 -15.64
C CYS A 166 2.25 3.46 -15.20
N VAL A 167 3.50 3.72 -15.58
CA VAL A 167 4.65 2.91 -15.22
C VAL A 167 5.84 3.78 -14.82
N SER A 168 6.56 3.38 -13.78
CA SER A 168 7.88 3.93 -13.42
C SER A 168 8.87 2.81 -13.13
N GLU A 169 10.17 3.14 -13.13
CA GLU A 169 11.25 2.22 -12.81
C GLU A 169 11.97 2.70 -11.54
N PRO A 170 11.55 2.25 -10.35
CA PRO A 170 12.14 2.65 -9.07
C PRO A 170 13.64 2.35 -8.90
N PRO A 171 14.23 1.29 -9.47
CA PRO A 171 15.68 1.08 -9.37
C PRO A 171 16.53 2.13 -10.09
N ARG A 172 15.92 2.93 -11.00
CA ARG A 172 16.59 4.01 -11.74
C ARG A 172 17.78 3.52 -12.57
N SER A 173 17.71 2.31 -13.09
CA SER A 173 18.73 1.73 -13.96
C SER A 173 18.77 2.39 -15.34
N GLY A 174 17.64 2.96 -15.79
CA GLY A 174 17.48 3.46 -17.16
C GLY A 174 17.38 2.35 -18.22
N ALA A 175 17.42 1.08 -17.80
CA ALA A 175 17.22 -0.06 -18.70
C ALA A 175 15.76 -0.11 -19.17
N PRO A 176 15.49 -0.54 -20.41
CA PRO A 176 14.13 -0.68 -20.89
C PRO A 176 13.34 -1.75 -20.12
N VAL A 177 12.06 -1.49 -19.87
CA VAL A 177 11.13 -2.44 -19.25
C VAL A 177 10.01 -2.78 -20.22
N GLU A 178 9.75 -4.06 -20.45
CA GLU A 178 8.54 -4.51 -21.15
C GLU A 178 7.42 -4.74 -20.14
N ILE A 179 6.23 -4.27 -20.50
CA ILE A 179 5.00 -4.42 -19.72
C ILE A 179 3.97 -5.10 -20.60
N VAL A 180 3.36 -6.16 -20.08
CA VAL A 180 2.21 -6.83 -20.70
C VAL A 180 1.00 -6.63 -19.82
N TRP A 181 -0.09 -6.20 -20.44
CA TRP A 181 -1.41 -6.25 -19.83
C TRP A 181 -2.27 -7.25 -20.59
N ASN A 182 -2.58 -8.38 -19.94
CA ASN A 182 -3.31 -9.51 -20.52
C ASN A 182 -4.82 -9.24 -20.60
N ARG A 183 -5.19 -8.20 -21.35
CA ARG A 183 -6.57 -7.81 -21.63
C ARG A 183 -6.69 -7.27 -23.05
N PRO A 184 -7.82 -7.53 -23.73
CA PRO A 184 -8.07 -6.93 -25.02
C PRO A 184 -8.08 -5.40 -24.94
N VAL A 185 -7.36 -4.77 -25.88
CA VAL A 185 -7.29 -3.32 -26.04
C VAL A 185 -7.55 -3.02 -27.50
N ARG A 186 -8.55 -2.16 -27.78
CA ARG A 186 -8.92 -1.81 -29.14
C ARG A 186 -7.86 -0.91 -29.77
N ARG A 187 -7.45 0.13 -29.06
CA ARG A 187 -6.48 1.11 -29.54
C ARG A 187 -5.82 1.87 -28.39
N VAL A 188 -4.56 2.24 -28.59
CA VAL A 188 -3.85 3.25 -27.79
C VAL A 188 -4.24 4.64 -28.29
N VAL A 189 -4.71 5.49 -27.38
CA VAL A 189 -5.12 6.87 -27.70
C VAL A 189 -3.94 7.81 -27.65
N GLU A 190 -3.14 7.71 -26.59
CA GLU A 190 -2.01 8.58 -26.31
C GLU A 190 -0.98 7.81 -25.50
N SER A 191 0.31 8.12 -25.68
CA SER A 191 1.38 7.61 -24.84
C SER A 191 2.52 8.61 -24.77
N ASP A 192 3.20 8.66 -23.62
CA ASP A 192 4.42 9.46 -23.49
C ASP A 192 5.49 9.00 -24.49
N PRO A 193 6.39 9.88 -24.96
CA PRO A 193 7.42 9.53 -25.96
C PRO A 193 8.36 8.39 -25.54
N SER A 194 8.49 8.17 -24.23
CA SER A 194 9.27 7.09 -23.62
C SER A 194 8.61 5.71 -23.72
N VAL A 195 7.34 5.66 -24.12
CA VAL A 195 6.52 4.44 -24.19
C VAL A 195 6.29 4.03 -25.64
N GLN A 196 6.91 2.93 -26.03
CA GLN A 196 6.72 2.30 -27.33
C GLN A 196 5.63 1.24 -27.25
N ILE A 197 4.66 1.27 -28.17
CA ILE A 197 3.61 0.25 -28.29
C ILE A 197 4.14 -0.90 -29.16
N LEU A 198 4.22 -2.11 -28.59
CA LEU A 198 4.66 -3.31 -29.31
C LEU A 198 3.50 -4.15 -29.84
N GLU A 199 2.39 -4.23 -29.10
CA GLU A 199 1.21 -5.02 -29.46
C GLU A 199 -0.06 -4.37 -28.87
N ALA A 200 -1.14 -4.32 -29.66
CA ALA A 200 -2.49 -4.01 -29.19
C ALA A 200 -3.51 -4.89 -29.93
N GLY A 201 -4.59 -5.29 -29.27
CA GLY A 201 -5.58 -6.22 -29.80
C GLY A 201 -6.05 -7.19 -28.73
N ARG A 202 -5.52 -8.42 -28.73
CA ARG A 202 -5.85 -9.46 -27.73
C ARG A 202 -5.25 -9.17 -26.35
N ARG A 203 -4.11 -8.51 -26.32
CA ARG A 203 -3.39 -8.01 -25.15
C ARG A 203 -2.66 -6.72 -25.52
N LEU A 204 -2.22 -5.97 -24.51
CA LEU A 204 -1.32 -4.84 -24.72
C LEU A 204 0.11 -5.25 -24.35
N ARG A 205 1.08 -4.92 -25.22
CA ARG A 205 2.50 -4.97 -24.89
C ARG A 205 3.15 -3.63 -25.14
N LEU A 206 3.89 -3.15 -24.16
CA LEU A 206 4.61 -1.88 -24.16
C LEU A 206 6.08 -2.11 -23.87
N ARG A 207 6.95 -1.26 -24.41
CA ARG A 207 8.35 -1.12 -23.98
C ARG A 207 8.58 0.30 -23.53
N GLY A 208 9.00 0.48 -22.28
CA GLY A 208 9.29 1.78 -21.70
C GLY A 208 10.79 2.01 -21.57
N THR A 209 11.28 3.16 -22.06
CA THR A 209 12.63 3.68 -21.77
C THR A 209 12.48 4.80 -20.75
N LEU A 210 12.40 4.40 -19.47
CA LEU A 210 11.79 5.22 -18.40
C LEU A 210 12.77 6.21 -17.74
N GLY A 211 14.03 6.19 -18.13
CA GLY A 211 15.09 7.03 -17.56
C GLY A 211 15.44 6.69 -16.11
N THR A 212 16.21 7.55 -15.45
CA THR A 212 16.73 7.32 -14.09
C THR A 212 16.06 8.21 -13.04
N GLY A 213 15.05 9.00 -13.41
CA GLY A 213 14.34 9.89 -12.50
C GLY A 213 13.24 9.23 -11.69
N CYS A 214 12.89 7.97 -11.97
CA CYS A 214 11.67 7.31 -11.47
C CYS A 214 10.40 8.14 -11.76
N VAL A 215 10.40 8.85 -12.89
CA VAL A 215 9.22 9.57 -13.39
C VAL A 215 8.16 8.54 -13.78
N SER A 216 6.88 8.86 -13.57
CA SER A 216 5.78 8.04 -14.05
C SER A 216 5.48 8.39 -15.50
N HIS A 217 5.48 7.37 -16.36
CA HIS A 217 5.18 7.48 -17.79
C HIS A 217 3.83 6.85 -18.08
N ARG A 218 3.06 7.47 -18.97
CA ARG A 218 1.63 7.23 -19.15
C ARG A 218 1.30 6.68 -20.53
N CYS A 219 0.28 5.82 -20.57
CA CYS A 219 -0.35 5.31 -21.78
C CYS A 219 -1.87 5.26 -21.60
N GLU A 220 -2.62 5.94 -22.47
CA GLU A 220 -4.07 5.95 -22.52
C GLU A 220 -4.61 4.99 -23.58
N LEU A 221 -5.66 4.26 -23.22
CA LEU A 221 -6.15 3.10 -23.95
C LEU A 221 -7.67 3.15 -24.05
N THR A 222 -8.22 2.56 -25.11
CA THR A 222 -9.66 2.36 -25.28
C THR A 222 -10.03 0.91 -25.49
N PHE A 223 -11.20 0.54 -25.00
CA PHE A 223 -11.86 -0.75 -25.21
C PHE A 223 -12.92 -0.63 -26.31
N SER A 224 -13.39 -1.78 -26.80
CA SER A 224 -14.62 -1.88 -27.61
C SER A 224 -15.86 -1.54 -26.78
#